data_AF-A0A7W8RP41-F1
#
_entry.id   AF-A0A7W8RP41-F1
#
_cell.length_a   1.000
_cell.length_b   1.000
_cell.length_c   1.000
_cell.angle_alpha   90.00
_cell.angle_beta   90.00
_cell.angle_gamma   90.00
#
_symmetry.space_group_name_H-M   'P 1'
#
loop_
_entity.id
_entity.type
_entity.pdbx_description
1 polymer ?
#
loop_
_entity_poly.entity_id
_entity_poly.type
_entity_poly.pdbx_seq_one_letter_code
_entity_poly.pdbx_strand_id
1 'polypeptide(L)'
;MNQQVVASVFNEFLERQLAPLGFVPRTSSLAERVLSGFRQMISWHFSKLGTASTFVLDVRLSYAHHVDDAISHAAASDGHKPACSGYVRVLHMFDSLTEGDIKNGLNGVRRQLVNLLNSTQSADQIYTTVNDDLSTGPSLLGHNQLGFSFNYAYCMEIAGMKREAARMFADLSGSRLSNRSSFAICLREAARERAIALKSYLPDDALKQLCKSTSPNAASIPVAATAISETELAKRAIPQHTSPDMVLPGNFVEAITRAYSPAAIFWLNIDAERLVSELENQHPAYMRAVEMAWQGVGCGSFHEDLVNSIRTRQFDEYSARWLLSLPQDLVSNDDDSAVYELLHDHLKRTGNSAHLRYLELDGVKAIGYIRDRMDLMLGGPT
;
A
#
# COMPACT_ATOMS: atom_id res chain seq x y z
N MET A 1 18.38 -11.81 -28.92
CA MET A 1 19.05 -10.58 -28.43
C MET A 1 19.58 -10.76 -27.00
N ASN A 2 20.74 -10.24 -26.59
CA ASN A 2 21.25 -10.37 -25.21
C ASN A 2 21.23 -9.01 -24.47
N GLN A 3 21.47 -8.99 -23.15
CA GLN A 3 21.43 -7.75 -22.35
C GLN A 3 22.46 -6.70 -22.79
N GLN A 4 23.60 -7.10 -23.36
CA GLN A 4 24.63 -6.17 -23.83
C GLN A 4 24.15 -5.35 -25.04
N VAL A 5 23.43 -5.98 -25.97
CA VAL A 5 22.81 -5.28 -27.11
C VAL A 5 21.80 -4.25 -26.62
N VAL A 6 20.94 -4.63 -25.67
CA VAL A 6 19.94 -3.71 -25.09
C VAL A 6 20.60 -2.54 -24.36
N ALA A 7 21.67 -2.80 -23.60
CA ALA A 7 22.46 -1.75 -22.95
C ALA A 7 23.05 -0.76 -23.96
N SER A 8 23.57 -1.26 -25.09
CA SER A 8 24.10 -0.42 -26.18
C SER A 8 23.00 0.49 -26.77
N VAL A 9 21.82 -0.08 -27.06
CA VAL A 9 20.67 0.69 -27.57
C VAL A 9 20.21 1.76 -26.57
N PHE A 10 20.15 1.41 -25.29
CA PHE A 10 19.78 2.36 -24.25
C PHE A 10 20.82 3.47 -24.09
N ASN A 11 22.11 3.15 -24.15
CA ASN A 11 23.17 4.16 -24.07
C ASN A 11 23.09 5.14 -25.25
N GLU A 12 22.84 4.66 -26.47
CA GLU A 12 22.63 5.53 -27.64
C GLU A 12 21.40 6.45 -27.43
N PHE A 13 20.31 5.92 -26.88
CA PHE A 13 19.13 6.71 -26.53
C PHE A 13 19.42 7.75 -25.44
N LEU A 14 20.16 7.34 -24.40
CA LEU A 14 20.57 8.19 -23.29
C LEU A 14 21.39 9.37 -23.79
N GLU A 15 22.46 9.11 -24.54
CA GLU A 15 23.36 10.16 -25.07
C GLU A 15 22.62 11.16 -25.95
N ARG A 16 21.68 10.67 -26.79
CA ARG A 16 20.97 11.54 -27.74
C ARG A 16 19.79 12.28 -27.15
N GLN A 17 19.07 11.70 -26.19
CA GLN A 17 17.77 12.21 -25.74
C GLN A 17 17.76 12.62 -24.27
N LEU A 18 18.44 11.88 -23.39
CA LEU A 18 18.36 12.10 -21.94
C LEU A 18 19.53 12.95 -21.42
N ALA A 19 20.73 12.79 -21.95
CA ALA A 19 21.90 13.58 -21.57
C ALA A 19 21.69 15.09 -21.79
N PRO A 20 21.04 15.57 -22.89
CA PRO A 20 20.69 16.98 -23.04
C PRO A 20 19.73 17.51 -21.96
N LEU A 21 18.95 16.62 -21.34
CA LEU A 21 18.09 16.97 -20.20
C LEU A 21 18.84 16.93 -18.86
N GLY A 22 20.11 16.53 -18.83
CA GLY A 22 20.93 16.45 -17.62
C GLY A 22 20.95 15.08 -16.94
N PHE A 23 20.52 14.02 -17.63
CA PHE A 23 20.68 12.65 -17.12
C PHE A 23 22.11 12.15 -17.27
N VAL A 24 22.59 11.46 -16.24
CA VAL A 24 23.91 10.84 -16.17
C VAL A 24 23.75 9.33 -15.98
N PRO A 25 24.49 8.47 -16.70
CA PRO A 25 24.45 7.04 -16.47
C PRO A 25 25.02 6.70 -15.08
N ARG A 26 24.31 5.83 -14.35
CA ARG A 26 24.76 5.27 -13.05
C ARG A 26 25.20 3.82 -13.18
N THR A 27 24.47 3.07 -14.00
CA THR A 27 24.80 1.70 -14.39
C THR A 27 24.49 1.53 -15.88
N SER A 28 24.75 0.35 -16.45
CA SER A 28 24.33 0.01 -17.81
C SER A 28 22.80 0.00 -18.01
N SER A 29 22.03 -0.03 -16.91
CA SER A 29 20.57 -0.11 -16.93
C SER A 29 19.84 1.03 -16.21
N LEU A 30 20.58 2.03 -15.72
CA LEU A 30 20.04 3.13 -14.93
C LEU A 30 20.72 4.45 -15.30
N ALA A 31 19.89 5.44 -15.60
CA ALA A 31 20.27 6.85 -15.73
C ALA A 31 19.58 7.68 -14.67
N GLU A 32 20.24 8.72 -14.17
CA GLU A 32 19.70 9.57 -13.12
C GLU A 32 19.96 11.05 -13.42
N ARG A 33 18.99 11.90 -13.11
CA ARG A 33 19.15 13.35 -13.00
C ARG A 33 18.75 13.79 -11.61
N VAL A 34 19.64 14.53 -10.94
CA VAL A 34 19.37 15.12 -9.62
C VAL A 34 18.81 16.53 -9.81
N LEU A 35 17.69 16.80 -9.16
CA LEU A 35 17.01 18.09 -9.17
C LEU A 35 16.94 18.62 -7.74
N SER A 36 16.50 19.87 -7.57
CA SER A 36 16.30 20.40 -6.23
C SER A 36 15.13 19.68 -5.56
N GLY A 37 15.41 18.99 -4.47
CA GLY A 37 14.41 18.32 -3.63
C GLY A 37 13.99 16.91 -4.09
N PHE A 38 14.48 16.39 -5.22
CA PHE A 38 14.22 15.02 -5.67
C PHE A 38 15.16 14.65 -6.82
N ARG A 39 15.12 13.39 -7.25
CA ARG A 39 15.86 12.85 -8.38
C ARG A 39 14.92 12.09 -9.29
N GLN A 40 15.19 12.16 -10.58
CA GLN A 40 14.51 11.37 -11.60
C GLN A 40 15.44 10.25 -12.04
N MET A 41 14.92 9.04 -12.05
CA MET A 41 15.65 7.84 -12.44
C MET A 41 14.94 7.20 -13.63
N ILE A 42 15.70 6.80 -14.64
CA ILE A 42 15.21 6.04 -15.78
C ILE A 42 15.94 4.71 -15.77
N SER A 43 15.19 3.62 -15.58
CA SER A 43 15.73 2.28 -15.53
C SER A 43 15.09 1.40 -16.59
N TRP A 44 15.85 0.49 -17.17
CA TRP A 44 15.31 -0.56 -18.02
C TRP A 44 15.60 -1.96 -17.48
N HIS A 45 14.70 -2.88 -17.80
CA HIS A 45 14.85 -4.30 -17.51
C HIS A 45 14.62 -5.13 -18.77
N PHE A 46 15.47 -6.13 -18.99
CA PHE A 46 15.31 -7.09 -20.07
C PHE A 46 15.43 -8.51 -19.53
N SER A 47 14.38 -9.30 -19.77
CA SER A 47 14.32 -10.72 -19.41
C SER A 47 13.99 -11.56 -20.64
N LYS A 48 14.38 -12.83 -20.59
CA LYS A 48 14.02 -13.84 -21.59
C LYS A 48 13.28 -14.98 -20.92
N LEU A 49 12.24 -15.45 -21.59
CA LEU A 49 11.50 -16.63 -21.22
C LEU A 49 11.29 -17.50 -22.47
N GLY A 50 12.17 -18.47 -22.68
CA GLY A 50 12.18 -19.27 -23.90
C GLY A 50 12.49 -18.44 -25.14
N THR A 51 11.59 -18.46 -26.13
CA THR A 51 11.67 -17.64 -27.35
C THR A 51 11.18 -16.20 -27.14
N ALA A 52 10.37 -15.98 -26.10
CA ALA A 52 9.88 -14.66 -25.76
C ALA A 52 10.90 -13.86 -24.94
N SER A 53 10.80 -12.55 -25.04
CA SER A 53 11.58 -11.58 -24.29
C SER A 53 10.71 -10.42 -23.86
N THR A 54 11.04 -9.85 -22.70
CA THR A 54 10.35 -8.69 -22.15
C THR A 54 11.33 -7.54 -22.04
N PHE A 55 10.95 -6.37 -22.51
CA PHE A 55 11.66 -5.11 -22.27
C PHE A 55 10.74 -4.14 -21.54
N VAL A 56 11.22 -3.61 -20.42
CA VAL A 56 10.52 -2.60 -19.61
C VAL A 56 11.39 -1.38 -19.49
N LEU A 57 10.80 -0.19 -19.67
CA LEU A 57 11.41 1.11 -19.35
C LEU A 57 10.53 1.83 -18.33
N ASP A 58 11.13 2.18 -17.20
CA ASP A 58 10.46 2.79 -16.07
C ASP A 58 11.10 4.15 -15.72
N VAL A 59 10.26 5.11 -15.33
CA VAL A 59 10.67 6.36 -14.69
C VAL A 59 10.31 6.27 -13.21
N ARG A 60 11.26 6.63 -12.35
CA ARG A 60 11.05 6.74 -10.91
C ARG A 60 11.37 8.14 -10.43
N LEU A 61 10.50 8.69 -9.58
CA LEU A 61 10.68 9.97 -8.92
C LEU A 61 10.99 9.71 -7.46
N SER A 62 12.18 10.12 -7.03
CA SER A 62 12.59 9.91 -5.65
C SER A 62 12.95 11.22 -4.94
N TYR A 63 12.22 11.53 -3.89
CA TYR A 63 12.23 12.76 -3.13
C TYR A 63 13.40 12.81 -2.14
N ALA A 64 13.99 13.99 -1.98
CA ALA A 64 15.12 14.25 -1.12
C ALA A 64 14.68 14.44 0.33
N HIS A 65 14.07 13.40 0.90
CA HIS A 65 13.81 13.26 2.32
C HIS A 65 14.19 11.85 2.78
N HIS A 66 14.42 11.71 4.08
CA HIS A 66 15.05 10.54 4.69
C HIS A 66 14.24 9.24 4.60
N VAL A 67 12.96 9.32 4.21
CA VAL A 67 12.06 8.15 4.13
C VAL A 67 11.85 7.64 2.71
N ASP A 68 12.49 8.25 1.71
CA ASP A 68 12.41 7.70 0.36
C ASP A 68 13.51 6.66 0.13
N ASP A 69 13.15 5.55 -0.52
CA ASP A 69 13.94 4.32 -0.76
C ASP A 69 15.01 4.53 -1.84
N ALA A 70 15.64 5.68 -1.76
CA ALA A 70 16.42 6.26 -2.80
C ALA A 70 17.83 5.66 -2.79
N ILE A 71 18.02 4.45 -3.34
CA ILE A 71 19.23 3.73 -3.89
C ILE A 71 20.65 4.35 -3.62
N SER A 72 20.88 4.92 -2.46
CA SER A 72 22.20 5.03 -1.85
C SER A 72 22.40 3.83 -0.93
N HIS A 73 21.30 3.32 -0.34
CA HIS A 73 21.32 2.23 0.63
C HIS A 73 20.04 1.38 0.56
N ALA A 74 20.25 0.06 0.45
CA ALA A 74 19.39 -1.05 0.85
C ALA A 74 18.18 -1.50 -0.01
N ALA A 75 18.31 -2.76 -0.41
CA ALA A 75 17.29 -3.77 -0.67
C ALA A 75 16.18 -3.82 0.41
N ALA A 76 15.10 -3.07 0.21
CA ALA A 76 13.91 -3.14 1.05
C ALA A 76 12.59 -3.22 0.27
N SER A 77 12.57 -3.92 -0.86
CA SER A 77 11.28 -4.39 -1.42
C SER A 77 11.41 -5.76 -2.08
N ASP A 78 10.91 -6.78 -1.39
CA ASP A 78 10.41 -7.98 -2.05
C ASP A 78 9.19 -7.56 -2.88
N GLY A 79 9.41 -7.36 -4.18
CA GLY A 79 8.36 -7.10 -5.16
C GLY A 79 8.33 -5.69 -5.75
N HIS A 80 9.16 -5.44 -6.76
CA HIS A 80 8.97 -4.61 -7.99
C HIS A 80 8.35 -3.19 -7.96
N LYS A 81 7.77 -2.68 -6.87
CA LYS A 81 7.20 -1.32 -6.77
C LYS A 81 7.68 -0.65 -5.48
N PRO A 82 8.32 0.52 -5.56
CA PRO A 82 8.74 1.22 -4.36
C PRO A 82 7.54 1.84 -3.63
N ALA A 83 7.57 1.82 -2.29
CA ALA A 83 6.44 2.28 -1.47
C ALA A 83 6.33 3.80 -1.42
N CYS A 84 7.47 4.50 -1.42
CA CYS A 84 7.60 5.94 -1.19
C CYS A 84 8.03 6.76 -2.40
N SER A 85 8.21 6.16 -3.59
CA SER A 85 8.59 6.92 -4.79
C SER A 85 7.52 6.87 -5.87
N GLY A 86 7.49 7.92 -6.69
CA GLY A 86 6.73 7.93 -7.92
C GLY A 86 7.26 6.85 -8.87
N TYR A 87 6.35 6.17 -9.55
CA TYR A 87 6.64 5.14 -10.53
C TYR A 87 5.73 5.28 -11.74
N VAL A 88 6.33 5.44 -12.91
CA VAL A 88 5.65 5.46 -14.21
C VAL A 88 6.30 4.44 -15.13
N ARG A 89 5.54 3.45 -15.59
CA ARG A 89 5.97 2.55 -16.65
C ARG A 89 5.77 3.24 -17.99
N VAL A 90 6.86 3.51 -18.69
CA VAL A 90 6.85 4.28 -19.94
C VAL A 90 6.76 3.35 -21.15
N LEU A 91 7.42 2.21 -21.08
CA LEU A 91 7.39 1.22 -22.14
C LEU A 91 7.35 -0.19 -21.57
N HIS A 92 6.49 -1.02 -22.13
CA HIS A 92 6.44 -2.46 -21.87
C HIS A 92 6.25 -3.17 -23.20
N MET A 93 7.25 -3.95 -23.60
CA MET A 93 7.19 -4.76 -24.81
C MET A 93 7.41 -6.21 -24.44
N PHE A 94 6.63 -7.09 -25.05
CA PHE A 94 6.69 -8.52 -24.83
C PHE A 94 6.50 -9.22 -26.17
N ASP A 95 7.54 -9.92 -26.65
CA ASP A 95 7.51 -10.92 -27.73
C ASP A 95 8.96 -11.39 -28.02
N SER A 96 9.22 -11.97 -29.19
CA SER A 96 10.52 -12.21 -29.80
C SER A 96 11.19 -10.89 -30.24
N LEU A 97 11.50 -10.02 -29.27
CA LEU A 97 12.02 -8.67 -29.52
C LEU A 97 13.39 -8.69 -30.20
N THR A 98 13.51 -7.89 -31.24
CA THR A 98 14.76 -7.57 -31.93
C THR A 98 15.34 -6.23 -31.43
N GLU A 99 16.58 -5.93 -31.83
CA GLU A 99 17.20 -4.63 -31.55
C GLU A 99 16.39 -3.48 -32.18
N GLY A 100 15.86 -3.71 -33.38
CA GLY A 100 15.02 -2.76 -34.11
C GLY A 100 13.73 -2.44 -33.36
N ASP A 101 13.11 -3.45 -32.74
CA ASP A 101 11.87 -3.27 -31.96
C ASP A 101 12.12 -2.38 -30.73
N ILE A 102 13.23 -2.59 -30.02
CA ILE A 102 13.60 -1.74 -28.88
C ILE A 102 13.89 -0.31 -29.34
N LYS A 103 14.66 -0.13 -30.41
CA LYS A 103 14.93 1.21 -30.97
C LYS A 103 13.65 1.93 -31.37
N ASN A 104 12.73 1.24 -32.04
CA ASN A 104 11.44 1.79 -32.45
C ASN A 104 10.56 2.12 -31.25
N GLY A 105 10.51 1.24 -30.24
CA GLY A 105 9.78 1.47 -29.00
C GLY A 105 10.27 2.70 -28.25
N LEU A 106 11.59 2.82 -28.05
CA LEU A 106 12.22 3.99 -27.41
C LEU A 106 11.94 5.29 -28.19
N ASN A 107 12.03 5.24 -29.51
CA ASN A 107 11.70 6.39 -30.37
C ASN A 107 10.21 6.75 -30.31
N GLY A 108 9.33 5.76 -30.22
CA GLY A 108 7.87 5.93 -30.12
C GLY A 108 7.45 6.62 -28.82
N VAL A 109 8.04 6.24 -27.69
CA VAL A 109 7.73 6.84 -26.37
C VAL A 109 8.46 8.15 -26.10
N ARG A 110 9.43 8.53 -26.95
CA ARG A 110 10.31 9.70 -26.73
C ARG A 110 9.55 10.96 -26.37
N ARG A 111 8.51 11.33 -27.14
CA ARG A 111 7.77 12.59 -26.92
C ARG A 111 7.05 12.56 -25.57
N GLN A 112 6.39 11.46 -25.24
CA GLN A 112 5.69 11.29 -23.97
C GLN A 112 6.67 11.31 -22.80
N LEU A 113 7.80 10.61 -22.91
CA LEU A 113 8.84 10.60 -21.89
C LEU A 113 9.38 12.01 -21.65
N VAL A 114 9.77 12.74 -22.70
CA VAL A 114 10.29 14.11 -22.56
C VAL A 114 9.26 15.04 -21.94
N ASN A 115 7.99 14.92 -22.33
CA ASN A 115 6.91 15.72 -21.73
C ASN A 115 6.75 15.43 -20.23
N LEU A 116 6.74 14.15 -19.84
CA LEU A 116 6.69 13.74 -18.44
C LEU A 116 7.89 14.28 -17.64
N LEU A 117 9.10 14.15 -18.18
CA LEU A 117 10.31 14.63 -17.52
C LEU A 117 10.35 16.16 -17.38
N ASN A 118 9.72 16.88 -18.31
CA ASN A 118 9.61 18.33 -18.31
C ASN A 118 8.48 18.85 -17.42
N SER A 119 7.38 18.11 -17.26
CA SER A 119 6.31 18.45 -16.33
C SER A 119 6.65 18.10 -14.88
N THR A 120 7.79 17.45 -14.64
CA THR A 120 8.24 17.02 -13.31
C THR A 120 9.67 17.47 -13.03
N GLN A 121 10.06 18.70 -13.41
CA GLN A 121 11.42 19.24 -13.17
C GLN A 121 11.61 19.87 -11.78
N SER A 122 10.51 20.13 -11.06
CA SER A 122 10.54 20.63 -9.68
C SER A 122 9.45 19.96 -8.85
N ALA A 123 9.62 19.93 -7.53
CA ALA A 123 8.57 19.46 -6.62
C ALA A 123 7.31 20.36 -6.69
N ASP A 124 7.47 21.65 -7.01
CA ASP A 124 6.37 22.59 -7.27
C ASP A 124 5.54 22.22 -8.52
N GLN A 125 6.21 21.84 -9.61
CA GLN A 125 5.53 21.34 -10.81
C GLN A 125 4.82 20.00 -10.56
N ILE A 126 5.43 19.12 -9.76
CA ILE A 126 4.79 17.86 -9.35
C ILE A 126 3.54 18.17 -8.53
N TYR A 127 3.63 19.08 -7.55
CA TYR A 127 2.49 19.54 -6.77
C TYR A 127 1.38 20.09 -7.67
N THR A 128 1.71 21.01 -8.58
CA THR A 128 0.74 21.61 -9.51
C THR A 128 0.07 20.53 -10.37
N THR A 129 0.86 19.61 -10.94
CA THR A 129 0.34 18.52 -11.78
C THR A 129 -0.64 17.62 -11.00
N VAL A 130 -0.29 17.24 -9.77
CA VAL A 130 -1.16 16.40 -8.94
C VAL A 130 -2.38 17.16 -8.43
N ASN A 131 -2.24 18.45 -8.13
CA ASN A 131 -3.34 19.29 -7.68
C ASN A 131 -4.36 19.54 -8.81
N ASP A 132 -3.89 19.68 -10.05
CA ASP A 132 -4.73 19.83 -11.23
C ASP A 132 -5.41 18.50 -11.63
N ASP A 133 -4.70 17.37 -11.46
CA ASP A 133 -5.23 16.03 -11.68
C ASP A 133 -4.75 15.04 -10.62
N LEU A 134 -5.60 14.84 -9.60
CA LEU A 134 -5.33 13.93 -8.48
C LEU A 134 -5.09 12.48 -8.93
N SER A 135 -5.57 12.08 -10.12
CA SER A 135 -5.37 10.72 -10.64
C SER A 135 -3.91 10.43 -11.00
N THR A 136 -3.12 11.46 -11.29
CA THR A 136 -1.66 11.33 -11.54
C THR A 136 -0.86 11.11 -10.25
N GLY A 137 -1.48 11.40 -9.11
CA GLY A 137 -0.89 11.37 -7.79
C GLY A 137 -0.13 10.07 -7.48
N PRO A 138 -0.75 8.88 -7.55
CA PRO A 138 -0.08 7.62 -7.24
C PRO A 138 1.18 7.36 -8.08
N SER A 139 1.15 7.75 -9.36
CA SER A 139 2.29 7.58 -10.26
C SER A 139 3.43 8.56 -9.98
N LEU A 140 3.14 9.76 -9.47
CA LEU A 140 4.16 10.78 -9.22
C LEU A 140 4.67 10.77 -7.78
N LEU A 141 3.80 10.51 -6.81
CA LEU A 141 4.07 10.64 -5.38
C LEU A 141 4.13 9.29 -4.65
N GLY A 142 3.82 8.18 -5.34
CA GLY A 142 3.88 6.84 -4.78
C GLY A 142 2.51 6.24 -4.47
N HIS A 143 2.46 4.91 -4.39
CA HIS A 143 1.22 4.15 -4.28
C HIS A 143 0.81 3.87 -2.84
N ASN A 144 1.74 3.99 -1.88
CA ASN A 144 1.41 3.87 -0.47
C ASN A 144 0.75 5.17 0.02
N GLN A 145 -0.39 5.09 0.70
CA GLN A 145 -1.12 6.27 1.15
C GLN A 145 -0.30 7.20 2.08
N LEU A 146 0.51 6.62 2.97
CA LEU A 146 1.36 7.39 3.87
C LEU A 146 2.49 8.07 3.10
N GLY A 147 3.17 7.33 2.22
CA GLY A 147 4.23 7.85 1.35
C GLY A 147 3.71 8.94 0.41
N PHE A 148 2.57 8.71 -0.23
CA PHE A 148 1.86 9.68 -1.06
C PHE A 148 1.61 10.99 -0.31
N SER A 149 0.98 10.91 0.87
CA SER A 149 0.60 12.09 1.64
C SER A 149 1.83 12.84 2.13
N PHE A 150 2.87 12.11 2.52
CA PHE A 150 4.15 12.68 2.93
C PHE A 150 4.83 13.42 1.77
N ASN A 151 4.92 12.80 0.60
CA ASN A 151 5.52 13.38 -0.59
C ASN A 151 4.71 14.57 -1.11
N TYR A 152 3.38 14.52 -0.99
CA TYR A 152 2.51 15.64 -1.33
C TYR A 152 2.76 16.83 -0.39
N ALA A 153 2.85 16.59 0.93
CA ALA A 153 3.22 17.61 1.90
C ALA A 153 4.61 18.21 1.63
N TYR A 154 5.57 17.37 1.25
CA TYR A 154 6.90 17.81 0.84
C TYR A 154 6.84 18.71 -0.40
N CYS A 155 6.11 18.31 -1.44
CA CYS A 155 5.95 19.11 -2.65
C CYS A 155 5.26 20.45 -2.38
N MET A 156 4.21 20.46 -1.54
CA MET A 156 3.57 21.69 -1.07
C MET A 156 4.55 22.62 -0.35
N GLU A 157 5.41 22.07 0.51
CA GLU A 157 6.40 22.87 1.22
C GLU A 157 7.37 23.58 0.26
N ILE A 158 7.87 22.84 -0.73
CA ILE A 158 8.78 23.37 -1.75
C ILE A 158 8.07 24.38 -2.66
N ALA A 159 6.78 24.17 -2.96
CA ALA A 159 5.91 25.12 -3.67
C ALA A 159 5.62 26.41 -2.87
N GLY A 160 6.07 26.50 -1.62
CA GLY A 160 5.87 27.67 -0.76
C GLY A 160 4.58 27.64 0.06
N MET A 161 3.78 26.59 -0.05
CA MET A 161 2.55 26.36 0.75
C MET A 161 2.90 25.84 2.15
N LYS A 162 3.77 26.57 2.86
CA LYS A 162 4.39 26.14 4.12
C LYS A 162 3.37 25.89 5.23
N ARG A 163 2.25 26.63 5.26
CA ARG A 163 1.21 26.48 6.28
C ARG A 163 0.42 25.19 6.08
N GLU A 164 0.05 24.91 4.85
CA GLU A 164 -0.69 23.72 4.42
C GLU A 164 0.18 22.47 4.57
N ALA A 165 1.44 22.55 4.14
CA ALA A 165 2.43 21.51 4.36
C ALA A 165 2.64 21.22 5.84
N ALA A 166 2.81 22.25 6.68
CA ALA A 166 2.97 22.08 8.12
C ALA A 166 1.79 21.35 8.76
N ARG A 167 0.56 21.74 8.40
CA ARG A 167 -0.66 21.07 8.88
C ARG A 167 -0.68 19.60 8.45
N MET A 168 -0.41 19.32 7.19
CA MET A 168 -0.41 17.95 6.68
C MET A 168 0.67 17.08 7.35
N PHE A 169 1.86 17.62 7.58
CA PHE A 169 2.90 16.92 8.35
C PHE A 169 2.48 16.69 9.81
N ALA A 170 1.83 17.67 10.46
CA ALA A 170 1.32 17.51 11.81
C ALA A 170 0.23 16.43 11.88
N ASP A 171 -0.71 16.45 10.95
CA ASP A 171 -1.77 15.45 10.83
C ASP A 171 -1.21 14.05 10.58
N LEU A 172 -0.22 13.92 9.68
CA LEU A 172 0.47 12.66 9.41
C LEU A 172 1.18 12.14 10.67
N SER A 173 1.89 13.03 11.39
CA SER A 173 2.59 12.66 12.63
C SER A 173 1.65 12.20 13.75
N GLY A 174 0.47 12.83 13.85
CA GLY A 174 -0.57 12.51 14.81
C GLY A 174 -1.53 11.41 14.34
N SER A 175 -1.40 10.96 13.08
CA SER A 175 -2.33 10.01 12.48
C SER A 175 -2.28 8.68 13.22
N ARG A 176 -3.38 8.32 13.88
CA ARG A 176 -3.61 7.01 14.47
C ARG A 176 -3.95 5.95 13.42
N LEU A 177 -3.37 6.07 12.22
CA LEU A 177 -3.55 5.06 11.18
C LEU A 177 -3.09 3.70 11.75
N SER A 178 -3.88 2.65 11.53
CA SER A 178 -3.62 1.30 12.05
C SER A 178 -2.33 0.67 11.54
N ASN A 179 -1.70 1.27 10.53
CA ASN A 179 -0.44 0.81 9.97
C ASN A 179 0.71 1.03 10.95
N ARG A 180 1.11 -0.04 11.66
CA ARG A 180 2.25 -0.05 12.58
C ARG A 180 3.54 -0.58 11.93
N SER A 181 3.59 -0.69 10.61
CA SER A 181 4.83 -1.12 9.95
C SER A 181 5.99 -0.18 10.30
N SER A 182 7.20 -0.73 10.31
CA SER A 182 8.44 0.04 10.51
C SER A 182 8.51 1.26 9.60
N PHE A 183 8.09 1.09 8.34
CA PHE A 183 7.97 2.16 7.36
C PHE A 183 6.96 3.25 7.77
N ALA A 184 5.77 2.87 8.26
CA ALA A 184 4.77 3.82 8.73
C ALA A 184 5.23 4.57 9.98
N ILE A 185 5.95 3.91 10.89
CA ILE A 185 6.56 4.56 12.06
C ILE A 185 7.59 5.61 11.61
N CYS A 186 8.51 5.21 10.73
CA CYS A 186 9.53 6.11 10.17
C CYS A 186 8.90 7.32 9.47
N LEU A 187 7.87 7.12 8.64
CA LEU A 187 7.14 8.22 7.98
C LEU A 187 6.46 9.18 8.96
N ARG A 188 5.90 8.68 10.07
CA ARG A 188 5.28 9.55 11.08
C ARG A 188 6.32 10.36 11.85
N GLU A 189 7.44 9.73 12.20
CA GLU A 189 8.57 10.42 12.84
C GLU A 189 9.12 11.51 11.93
N ALA A 190 9.32 11.19 10.65
CA ALA A 190 9.68 12.12 9.60
C ALA A 190 8.73 13.32 9.53
N ALA A 191 7.43 13.03 9.54
CA ALA A 191 6.39 14.04 9.43
C ALA A 191 6.42 14.93 10.67
N ARG A 192 6.64 14.34 11.85
CA ARG A 192 6.79 15.07 13.10
C ARG A 192 7.97 16.04 13.06
N GLU A 193 9.14 15.56 12.66
CA GLU A 193 10.34 16.39 12.54
C GLU A 193 10.12 17.56 11.59
N ARG A 194 9.45 17.30 10.46
CA ARG A 194 9.15 18.34 9.48
C ARG A 194 8.12 19.35 9.97
N ALA A 195 7.07 18.88 10.65
CA ALA A 195 6.08 19.75 11.28
C ALA A 195 6.71 20.61 12.40
N ILE A 196 7.66 20.07 13.18
CA ILE A 196 8.44 20.84 14.17
C ILE A 196 9.27 21.93 13.47
N ALA A 197 9.94 21.59 12.37
CA ALA A 197 10.72 22.55 11.59
C ALA A 197 9.83 23.69 11.05
N LEU A 198 8.56 23.40 10.76
CA LEU A 198 7.57 24.36 10.27
C LEU A 198 6.65 24.92 11.36
N LYS A 199 6.97 24.74 12.64
CA LYS A 199 6.08 25.10 13.77
C LYS A 199 5.58 26.55 13.77
N SER A 200 6.36 27.49 13.23
CA SER A 200 5.97 28.90 13.13
C SER A 200 4.77 29.14 12.21
N TYR A 201 4.43 28.16 11.37
CA TYR A 201 3.29 28.20 10.46
C TYR A 201 2.08 27.41 10.97
N LEU A 202 2.20 26.74 12.12
CA LEU A 202 1.12 25.94 12.71
C LEU A 202 0.21 26.78 13.61
N PRO A 203 -1.11 26.54 13.57
CA PRO A 203 -2.02 27.08 14.58
C PRO A 203 -1.84 26.37 15.94
N ASP A 204 -2.26 27.03 17.03
CA ASP A 204 -2.03 26.57 18.41
C ASP A 204 -2.62 25.18 18.74
N ASP A 205 -3.70 24.79 18.08
CA ASP A 205 -4.33 23.48 18.19
C ASP A 205 -3.49 22.35 17.56
N ALA A 206 -2.90 22.61 16.38
CA ALA A 206 -1.95 21.69 15.74
C ALA A 206 -0.64 21.58 16.53
N LEU A 207 -0.16 22.70 17.11
CA LEU A 207 0.98 22.68 18.03
C LEU A 207 0.70 21.84 19.28
N LYS A 208 -0.51 21.95 19.86
CA LYS A 208 -0.93 21.12 21.01
C LYS A 208 -1.00 19.63 20.64
N GLN A 209 -1.44 19.26 19.44
CA GLN A 209 -1.40 17.86 19.01
C GLN A 209 0.05 17.37 18.87
N LEU A 210 0.90 18.16 18.24
CA LEU A 210 2.31 17.82 18.03
C LEU A 210 3.09 17.69 19.37
N CYS A 211 2.74 18.51 20.37
CA CYS A 211 3.24 18.42 21.76
C CYS A 211 2.60 17.28 22.59
N LYS A 212 1.45 16.72 22.18
CA LYS A 212 0.86 15.52 22.81
C LYS A 212 1.49 14.24 22.28
N SER A 213 1.95 14.25 21.03
CA SER A 213 2.72 13.17 20.39
C SER A 213 4.13 13.00 20.98
N THR A 214 4.54 13.83 21.96
CA THR A 214 5.86 13.81 22.59
C THR A 214 5.94 12.98 23.87
N SER A 215 4.83 12.37 24.33
CA SER A 215 4.88 11.45 25.47
C SER A 215 5.13 10.02 24.98
N PRO A 216 6.28 9.40 25.29
CA PRO A 216 6.34 7.95 25.29
C PRO A 216 5.33 7.49 26.35
N ASN A 217 4.43 6.59 26.00
CA ASN A 217 3.35 6.08 26.85
C ASN A 217 2.26 7.08 27.24
N ALA A 218 1.35 7.33 26.30
CA ALA A 218 -0.09 7.33 26.62
C ALA A 218 -0.85 7.05 25.32
N ALA A 219 -0.81 5.81 24.86
CA ALA A 219 -1.83 5.33 23.94
C ALA A 219 -3.18 5.52 24.65
N SER A 220 -3.92 6.58 24.31
CA SER A 220 -5.35 6.55 24.59
C SER A 220 -5.91 5.50 23.63
N ILE A 221 -6.03 4.29 24.14
CA ILE A 221 -6.74 3.18 23.52
C ILE A 221 -8.09 3.76 23.08
N PRO A 222 -8.42 3.79 21.77
CA PRO A 222 -9.81 4.01 21.36
C PRO A 222 -10.62 2.96 22.09
N VAL A 223 -11.63 3.38 22.85
CA VAL A 223 -12.51 2.48 23.60
C VAL A 223 -12.85 1.31 22.68
N ALA A 224 -12.44 0.11 23.07
CA ALA A 224 -12.73 -1.13 22.36
C ALA A 224 -14.25 -1.18 22.15
N ALA A 225 -14.69 -0.88 20.93
CA ALA A 225 -16.10 -0.88 20.60
C ALA A 225 -16.53 -2.33 20.45
N THR A 226 -16.95 -2.93 21.55
CA THR A 226 -17.30 -4.35 21.63
C THR A 226 -18.60 -4.70 20.90
N ALA A 227 -19.38 -3.70 20.46
CA ALA A 227 -20.54 -3.91 19.58
C ALA A 227 -20.85 -2.63 18.79
N ILE A 228 -20.45 -2.59 17.52
CA ILE A 228 -20.88 -1.57 16.55
C ILE A 228 -21.89 -2.24 15.64
N SER A 229 -23.05 -1.61 15.42
CA SER A 229 -24.06 -2.18 14.53
C SER A 229 -23.58 -2.19 13.08
N GLU A 230 -24.06 -3.17 12.29
CA GLU A 230 -23.72 -3.32 10.86
C GLU A 230 -24.05 -2.07 10.04
N THR A 231 -25.15 -1.40 10.37
CA THR A 231 -25.52 -0.11 9.74
C THR A 231 -24.49 0.97 10.03
N GLU A 232 -23.95 1.05 11.26
CA GLU A 232 -22.94 2.05 11.58
C GLU A 232 -21.59 1.70 10.95
N LEU A 233 -21.23 0.40 10.92
CA LEU A 233 -20.06 -0.10 10.20
C LEU A 233 -20.12 0.26 8.71
N ALA A 234 -21.26 0.00 8.05
CA ALA A 234 -21.46 0.22 6.62
C ALA A 234 -21.19 1.68 6.21
N LYS A 235 -21.55 2.67 7.03
CA LYS A 235 -21.31 4.10 6.75
C LYS A 235 -19.84 4.45 6.56
N ARG A 236 -18.93 3.68 7.15
CA ARG A 236 -17.48 3.96 7.14
C ARG A 236 -16.65 2.86 6.48
N ALA A 237 -17.28 1.77 6.07
CA ALA A 237 -16.64 0.58 5.51
C ALA A 237 -16.35 0.67 3.99
N ILE A 238 -16.55 1.85 3.37
CA ILE A 238 -16.22 2.08 1.96
C ILE A 238 -14.73 2.37 1.77
N PRO A 239 -14.04 1.72 0.82
CA PRO A 239 -12.69 2.09 0.40
C PRO A 239 -12.65 3.47 -0.27
N GLN A 240 -12.52 4.55 0.53
CA GLN A 240 -12.66 5.95 0.08
C GLN A 240 -11.63 6.42 -0.98
N HIS A 241 -10.63 5.60 -1.31
CA HIS A 241 -9.54 5.94 -2.23
C HIS A 241 -9.20 4.83 -3.24
N THR A 242 -10.11 3.86 -3.40
CA THR A 242 -9.99 2.80 -4.40
C THR A 242 -11.12 2.95 -5.41
N SER A 243 -10.76 3.05 -6.68
CA SER A 243 -11.73 3.08 -7.77
C SER A 243 -12.51 1.75 -7.80
N PRO A 244 -13.84 1.75 -8.01
CA PRO A 244 -14.68 0.54 -7.93
C PRO A 244 -14.20 -0.65 -8.75
N ASP A 245 -13.51 -0.41 -9.86
CA ASP A 245 -12.93 -1.42 -10.75
C ASP A 245 -11.68 -2.13 -10.21
N MET A 246 -11.08 -1.58 -9.16
CA MET A 246 -9.87 -2.09 -8.51
C MET A 246 -10.15 -2.59 -7.08
N VAL A 247 -11.40 -2.55 -6.63
CA VAL A 247 -11.78 -2.93 -5.26
C VAL A 247 -11.88 -4.45 -5.15
N LEU A 248 -11.16 -5.00 -4.18
CA LEU A 248 -11.27 -6.38 -3.76
C LEU A 248 -12.09 -6.48 -2.45
N PRO A 249 -12.70 -7.65 -2.16
CA PRO A 249 -13.36 -7.92 -0.87
C PRO A 249 -12.49 -7.56 0.36
N GLY A 250 -11.20 -7.85 0.31
CA GLY A 250 -10.25 -7.51 1.37
C GLY A 250 -10.14 -6.01 1.67
N ASN A 251 -10.40 -5.13 0.70
CA ASN A 251 -10.33 -3.68 0.93
C ASN A 251 -11.47 -3.15 1.82
N PHE A 252 -12.62 -3.83 1.84
CA PHE A 252 -13.69 -3.52 2.79
C PHE A 252 -13.29 -3.92 4.21
N VAL A 253 -12.66 -5.09 4.37
CA VAL A 253 -12.10 -5.53 5.66
C VAL A 253 -11.05 -4.55 6.17
N GLU A 254 -10.17 -4.05 5.29
CA GLU A 254 -9.20 -3.01 5.61
C GLU A 254 -9.86 -1.69 6.01
N ALA A 255 -10.90 -1.26 5.27
CA ALA A 255 -11.64 -0.04 5.57
C ALA A 255 -12.31 -0.11 6.95
N ILE A 256 -12.96 -1.23 7.28
CA ILE A 256 -13.55 -1.50 8.60
C ILE A 256 -12.48 -1.51 9.69
N THR A 257 -11.37 -2.23 9.47
CA THR A 257 -10.26 -2.31 10.43
C THR A 257 -9.69 -0.92 10.73
N ARG A 258 -9.57 -0.07 9.70
CA ARG A 258 -9.09 1.31 9.80
C ARG A 258 -10.08 2.20 10.54
N ALA A 259 -11.37 2.07 10.26
CA ALA A 259 -12.40 2.93 10.84
C ALA A 259 -12.61 2.68 12.33
N TYR A 260 -12.42 1.43 12.79
CA TYR A 260 -12.86 1.02 14.13
C TYR A 260 -11.78 0.46 15.05
N SER A 261 -10.55 0.19 14.55
CA SER A 261 -9.48 -0.42 15.37
C SER A 261 -9.98 -1.65 16.15
N PRO A 262 -10.35 -2.73 15.45
CA PRO A 262 -11.13 -3.84 15.98
C PRO A 262 -10.47 -4.47 17.21
N ALA A 263 -11.22 -4.53 18.31
CA ALA A 263 -10.82 -5.19 19.56
C ALA A 263 -10.59 -6.70 19.36
N ALA A 264 -10.16 -7.38 20.44
CA ALA A 264 -9.82 -8.81 20.47
C ALA A 264 -10.94 -9.78 19.99
N ILE A 265 -12.17 -9.33 19.77
CA ILE A 265 -13.35 -10.16 19.41
C ILE A 265 -14.33 -9.42 18.48
N PHE A 266 -13.82 -8.47 17.70
CA PHE A 266 -14.67 -7.58 16.92
C PHE A 266 -15.40 -8.29 15.78
N TRP A 267 -14.69 -9.14 15.02
CA TRP A 267 -15.26 -9.81 13.86
C TRP A 267 -16.30 -10.84 14.25
N LEU A 268 -16.09 -11.57 15.35
CA LEU A 268 -17.03 -12.54 15.90
C LEU A 268 -18.43 -11.97 16.18
N ASN A 269 -18.54 -10.65 16.37
CA ASN A 269 -19.81 -9.99 16.69
C ASN A 269 -20.52 -9.41 15.46
N ILE A 270 -19.94 -9.53 14.26
CA ILE A 270 -20.51 -8.98 13.02
C ILE A 270 -21.37 -10.03 12.32
N ASP A 271 -22.59 -9.67 11.97
CA ASP A 271 -23.36 -10.44 10.98
C ASP A 271 -22.86 -10.08 9.58
N ALA A 272 -22.13 -10.98 8.93
CA ALA A 272 -21.45 -10.71 7.67
C ALA A 272 -22.44 -10.40 6.54
N GLU A 273 -23.51 -11.19 6.42
CA GLU A 273 -24.57 -10.98 5.43
C GLU A 273 -25.32 -9.67 5.65
N ARG A 274 -25.64 -9.36 6.91
CA ARG A 274 -26.28 -8.09 7.25
C ARG A 274 -25.36 -6.90 6.95
N LEU A 275 -24.07 -7.01 7.23
CA LEU A 275 -23.10 -5.95 6.92
C LEU A 275 -23.01 -5.67 5.42
N VAL A 276 -22.94 -6.71 4.58
CA VAL A 276 -22.92 -6.52 3.12
C VAL A 276 -24.24 -5.92 2.62
N SER A 277 -25.37 -6.37 3.15
CA SER A 277 -26.68 -5.78 2.82
C SER A 277 -26.78 -4.30 3.22
N GLU A 278 -26.25 -3.94 4.39
CA GLU A 278 -26.19 -2.54 4.84
C GLU A 278 -25.23 -1.70 3.98
N LEU A 279 -24.11 -2.27 3.50
CA LEU A 279 -23.21 -1.61 2.55
C LEU A 279 -23.92 -1.27 1.22
N GLU A 280 -24.69 -2.21 0.69
CA GLU A 280 -25.52 -2.01 -0.51
C GLU A 280 -26.59 -0.92 -0.29
N ASN A 281 -27.22 -0.90 0.88
CA ASN A 281 -28.26 0.08 1.23
C ASN A 281 -27.69 1.49 1.45
N GLN A 282 -26.56 1.61 2.15
CA GLN A 282 -25.94 2.90 2.47
C GLN A 282 -25.18 3.49 1.27
N HIS A 283 -24.61 2.64 0.41
CA HIS A 283 -23.78 3.05 -0.72
C HIS A 283 -24.17 2.38 -2.06
N PRO A 284 -25.44 2.48 -2.50
CA PRO A 284 -25.98 1.68 -3.60
C PRO A 284 -25.37 1.98 -4.97
N ALA A 285 -24.87 3.20 -5.19
CA ALA A 285 -24.21 3.56 -6.44
C ALA A 285 -22.78 2.97 -6.52
N TYR A 286 -22.07 2.97 -5.39
CA TYR A 286 -20.71 2.45 -5.31
C TYR A 286 -20.71 0.93 -5.40
N MET A 287 -21.56 0.25 -4.63
CA MET A 287 -21.64 -1.22 -4.64
C MET A 287 -22.04 -1.77 -6.01
N ARG A 288 -22.99 -1.13 -6.71
CA ARG A 288 -23.30 -1.50 -8.10
C ARG A 288 -22.12 -1.35 -9.05
N ALA A 289 -21.32 -0.30 -8.88
CA ALA A 289 -20.13 -0.09 -9.72
C ALA A 289 -19.06 -1.18 -9.46
N VAL A 290 -18.86 -1.56 -8.20
CA VAL A 290 -17.96 -2.67 -7.82
C VAL A 290 -18.45 -3.99 -8.39
N GLU A 291 -19.74 -4.32 -8.24
CA GLU A 291 -20.32 -5.56 -8.76
C GLU A 291 -20.20 -5.66 -10.29
N MET A 292 -20.50 -4.59 -11.02
CA MET A 292 -20.37 -4.57 -12.48
C MET A 292 -18.93 -4.79 -12.92
N ALA A 293 -17.96 -4.17 -12.23
CA ALA A 293 -16.56 -4.39 -12.54
C ALA A 293 -16.11 -5.82 -12.21
N TRP A 294 -16.55 -6.37 -11.07
CA TRP A 294 -16.25 -7.73 -10.63
C TRP A 294 -16.76 -8.80 -11.60
N GLN A 295 -17.99 -8.62 -12.11
CA GLN A 295 -18.56 -9.48 -13.16
C GLN A 295 -17.76 -9.38 -14.46
N GLY A 296 -17.25 -8.19 -14.79
CA GLY A 296 -16.42 -7.95 -15.98
C GLY A 296 -15.12 -8.75 -16.01
N VAL A 297 -14.60 -9.17 -14.85
CA VAL A 297 -13.38 -9.98 -14.71
C VAL A 297 -13.66 -11.50 -14.69
N GLY A 298 -14.93 -11.91 -14.79
CA GLY A 298 -15.34 -13.32 -14.78
C GLY A 298 -15.29 -13.97 -13.38
N CYS A 299 -15.24 -13.17 -12.32
CA CYS A 299 -15.31 -13.65 -10.94
C CYS A 299 -16.75 -13.97 -10.53
N GLY A 300 -16.91 -14.70 -9.41
CA GLY A 300 -18.22 -15.07 -8.85
C GLY A 300 -19.01 -13.89 -8.31
N SER A 301 -19.87 -14.12 -7.31
CA SER A 301 -20.61 -13.03 -6.67
C SER A 301 -19.70 -12.20 -5.76
N PHE A 302 -19.56 -10.89 -6.03
CA PHE A 302 -18.80 -9.99 -5.15
C PHE A 302 -19.36 -9.99 -3.73
N HIS A 303 -20.69 -10.05 -3.61
CA HIS A 303 -21.40 -10.17 -2.33
C HIS A 303 -20.92 -11.40 -1.56
N GLU A 304 -20.91 -12.58 -2.19
CA GLU A 304 -20.49 -13.83 -1.55
C GLU A 304 -19.01 -13.79 -1.16
N ASP A 305 -18.14 -13.23 -2.01
CA ASP A 305 -16.71 -13.12 -1.73
C ASP A 305 -16.40 -12.13 -0.58
N LEU A 306 -17.20 -11.07 -0.45
CA LEU A 306 -17.13 -10.14 0.67
C LEU A 306 -17.62 -10.77 1.98
N VAL A 307 -18.74 -11.49 1.94
CA VAL A 307 -19.21 -12.28 3.09
C VAL A 307 -18.14 -13.29 3.52
N ASN A 308 -17.53 -14.01 2.57
CA ASN A 308 -16.46 -14.95 2.85
C ASN A 308 -15.23 -14.27 3.47
N SER A 309 -14.85 -13.09 2.97
CA SER A 309 -13.72 -12.34 3.51
C SER A 309 -13.93 -11.91 4.97
N ILE A 310 -15.16 -11.54 5.34
CA ILE A 310 -15.52 -11.22 6.73
C ILE A 310 -15.48 -12.51 7.58
N ARG A 311 -16.08 -13.60 7.08
CA ARG A 311 -16.11 -14.90 7.76
C ARG A 311 -14.73 -15.51 8.01
N THR A 312 -13.76 -15.29 7.12
CA THR A 312 -12.36 -15.67 7.36
C THR A 312 -11.81 -14.97 8.60
N ARG A 313 -12.11 -13.68 8.81
CA ARG A 313 -11.69 -12.96 10.03
C ARG A 313 -12.39 -13.47 11.29
N GLN A 314 -13.64 -13.91 11.17
CA GLN A 314 -14.37 -14.55 12.27
C GLN A 314 -13.76 -15.89 12.64
N PHE A 315 -13.35 -16.67 11.62
CA PHE A 315 -12.65 -17.92 11.80
C PHE A 315 -11.30 -17.73 12.51
N ASP A 316 -10.50 -16.74 12.09
CA ASP A 316 -9.23 -16.40 12.73
C ASP A 316 -9.43 -16.06 14.22
N GLU A 317 -10.41 -15.20 14.52
CA GLU A 317 -10.75 -14.84 15.90
C GLU A 317 -11.27 -16.00 16.73
N TYR A 318 -12.14 -16.83 16.17
CA TYR A 318 -12.69 -18.00 16.83
C TYR A 318 -11.58 -18.96 17.24
N SER A 319 -10.69 -19.26 16.29
CA SER A 319 -9.60 -20.21 16.45
C SER A 319 -8.55 -19.69 17.43
N ALA A 320 -8.17 -18.41 17.33
CA ALA A 320 -7.24 -17.77 18.26
C ALA A 320 -7.79 -17.76 19.69
N ARG A 321 -9.08 -17.40 19.87
CA ARG A 321 -9.72 -17.40 21.18
C ARG A 321 -9.77 -18.81 21.79
N TRP A 322 -10.03 -19.82 20.97
CA TRP A 322 -10.04 -21.20 21.45
C TRP A 322 -8.65 -21.68 21.84
N LEU A 323 -7.62 -21.45 21.01
CA LEU A 323 -6.24 -21.82 21.33
C LEU A 323 -5.74 -21.13 22.61
N LEU A 324 -6.06 -19.85 22.80
CA LEU A 324 -5.74 -19.10 24.02
C LEU A 324 -6.45 -19.61 25.28
N SER A 325 -7.54 -20.38 25.12
CA SER A 325 -8.24 -21.00 26.25
C SER A 325 -7.62 -22.32 26.69
N LEU A 326 -6.70 -22.88 25.90
CA LEU A 326 -6.00 -24.11 26.22
C LEU A 326 -4.79 -23.84 27.15
N PRO A 327 -4.39 -24.83 27.95
CA PRO A 327 -3.09 -24.84 28.63
C PRO A 327 -1.93 -24.58 27.65
N GLN A 328 -0.97 -23.73 28.05
CA GLN A 328 0.16 -23.30 27.19
C GLN A 328 1.07 -24.45 26.73
N ASP A 329 1.11 -25.55 27.47
CA ASP A 329 1.86 -26.76 27.14
C ASP A 329 1.22 -27.60 26.02
N LEU A 330 -0.06 -27.35 25.69
CA LEU A 330 -0.79 -28.05 24.63
C LEU A 330 -0.74 -27.33 23.27
N VAL A 331 -0.37 -26.05 23.25
CA VAL A 331 -0.23 -25.27 22.02
C VAL A 331 1.25 -25.19 21.67
N SER A 332 1.68 -25.98 20.68
CA SER A 332 3.05 -25.91 20.19
C SER A 332 3.31 -24.53 19.59
N ASN A 333 4.41 -23.87 20.00
CA ASN A 333 4.86 -22.60 19.43
C ASN A 333 5.70 -22.78 18.16
N ASP A 334 6.30 -23.95 17.97
CA ASP A 334 7.27 -24.20 16.89
C ASP A 334 6.74 -25.13 15.79
N ASP A 335 5.55 -25.73 15.98
CA ASP A 335 4.97 -26.69 15.04
C ASP A 335 3.54 -26.30 14.61
N ASP A 336 3.45 -25.63 13.47
CA ASP A 336 2.17 -25.24 12.85
C ASP A 336 1.34 -26.46 12.44
N SER A 337 1.96 -27.60 12.10
CA SER A 337 1.22 -28.80 11.71
C SER A 337 0.51 -29.41 12.92
N ALA A 338 1.16 -29.42 14.09
CA ALA A 338 0.53 -29.87 15.33
C ALA A 338 -0.66 -28.96 15.74
N VAL A 339 -0.53 -27.64 15.58
CA VAL A 339 -1.62 -26.69 15.87
C VAL A 339 -2.77 -26.83 14.86
N TYR A 340 -2.45 -27.10 13.59
CA TYR A 340 -3.45 -27.40 12.56
C TYR A 340 -4.28 -28.64 12.90
N GLU A 341 -3.64 -29.77 13.23
CA GLU A 341 -4.35 -31.00 13.61
C GLU A 341 -5.20 -30.79 14.87
N LEU A 342 -4.68 -30.04 15.85
CA LEU A 342 -5.40 -29.71 17.08
C LEU A 342 -6.69 -28.91 16.82
N LEU A 343 -6.62 -27.92 15.91
CA LEU A 343 -7.79 -27.16 15.46
C LEU A 343 -8.75 -28.00 14.63
N HIS A 344 -8.22 -28.82 13.71
CA HIS A 344 -9.03 -29.70 12.85
C HIS A 344 -9.87 -30.66 13.69
N ASP A 345 -9.24 -31.34 14.66
CA ASP A 345 -9.91 -32.24 15.60
C ASP A 345 -10.98 -31.53 16.44
N HIS A 346 -10.69 -30.31 16.91
CA HIS A 346 -11.65 -29.52 17.67
C HIS A 346 -12.88 -29.14 16.85
N LEU A 347 -12.68 -28.61 15.65
CA LEU A 347 -13.77 -28.17 14.76
C LEU A 347 -14.62 -29.34 14.30
N LYS A 348 -14.00 -30.48 14.01
CA LYS A 348 -14.69 -31.73 13.67
C LYS A 348 -15.52 -32.25 14.85
N ARG A 349 -14.97 -32.24 16.07
CA ARG A 349 -15.67 -32.72 17.29
C ARG A 349 -16.83 -31.81 17.70
N THR A 350 -16.70 -30.51 17.51
CA THR A 350 -17.75 -29.52 17.84
C THR A 350 -18.80 -29.36 16.74
N GLY A 351 -18.62 -30.01 15.58
CA GLY A 351 -19.55 -29.94 14.46
C GLY A 351 -19.54 -28.58 13.74
N ASN A 352 -18.47 -27.80 13.87
CA ASN A 352 -18.37 -26.46 13.27
C ASN A 352 -17.90 -26.55 11.81
N SER A 353 -18.79 -27.04 10.95
CA SER A 353 -18.49 -27.38 9.54
C SER A 353 -18.07 -26.18 8.69
N ALA A 354 -18.54 -24.98 8.99
CA ALA A 354 -18.15 -23.77 8.27
C ALA A 354 -16.69 -23.38 8.56
N HIS A 355 -16.29 -23.32 9.84
CA HIS A 355 -14.91 -23.06 10.23
C HIS A 355 -13.95 -24.19 9.81
N LEU A 356 -14.41 -25.44 9.86
CA LEU A 356 -13.63 -26.58 9.35
C LEU A 356 -13.31 -26.41 7.86
N ARG A 357 -14.29 -25.99 7.05
CA ARG A 357 -14.07 -25.72 5.63
C ARG A 357 -13.06 -24.61 5.38
N TYR A 358 -13.06 -23.53 6.18
CA TYR A 358 -12.06 -22.47 6.06
C TYR A 358 -10.65 -22.97 6.42
N LEU A 359 -10.53 -23.75 7.50
CA LEU A 359 -9.26 -24.38 7.87
C LEU A 359 -8.73 -25.32 6.77
N GLU A 360 -9.60 -26.13 6.17
CA GLU A 360 -9.24 -27.08 5.11
C GLU A 360 -8.85 -26.42 3.78
N LEU A 361 -9.42 -25.24 3.47
CA LEU A 361 -9.08 -24.48 2.27
C LEU A 361 -7.66 -23.90 2.34
N ASP A 362 -7.28 -23.35 3.49
CA ASP A 362 -5.97 -22.72 3.69
C ASP A 362 -4.88 -23.71 4.17
N GLY A 363 -5.28 -24.82 4.76
CA GLY A 363 -4.38 -25.82 5.31
C GLY A 363 -3.52 -25.26 6.45
N VAL A 364 -2.28 -25.75 6.58
CA VAL A 364 -1.33 -25.32 7.61
C VAL A 364 -1.04 -23.81 7.54
N LYS A 365 -1.23 -23.16 6.39
CA LYS A 365 -1.02 -21.70 6.24
C LYS A 365 -1.97 -20.86 7.09
N ALA A 366 -3.13 -21.40 7.45
CA ALA A 366 -4.07 -20.72 8.34
C ALA A 366 -3.47 -20.40 9.72
N ILE A 367 -2.50 -21.21 10.18
CA ILE A 367 -1.97 -21.12 11.54
C ILE A 367 -1.20 -19.83 11.79
N GLY A 368 -0.46 -19.32 10.79
CA GLY A 368 0.21 -18.03 10.89
C GLY A 368 -0.77 -16.89 11.18
N TYR A 369 -1.87 -16.82 10.44
CA TYR A 369 -2.91 -15.79 10.63
C TYR A 369 -3.62 -15.91 11.98
N ILE A 370 -3.83 -17.14 12.46
CA ILE A 370 -4.43 -17.41 13.77
C ILE A 370 -3.48 -16.97 14.89
N ARG A 371 -2.17 -17.24 14.78
CA ARG A 371 -1.15 -16.81 15.75
C ARG A 371 -1.00 -15.29 15.80
N ASP A 372 -0.96 -14.62 14.64
CA ASP A 372 -1.01 -13.16 14.58
C ASP A 372 -2.23 -12.62 15.33
N ARG A 373 -3.37 -13.33 15.24
CA ARG A 373 -4.58 -12.95 15.96
C ARG A 373 -4.48 -13.22 17.46
N MET A 374 -3.84 -14.30 17.89
CA MET A 374 -3.57 -14.60 19.30
C MET A 374 -2.69 -13.53 19.94
N ASP A 375 -1.63 -13.11 19.27
CA ASP A 375 -0.71 -12.07 19.77
C ASP A 375 -1.42 -10.72 19.93
N LEU A 376 -2.28 -10.37 18.97
CA LEU A 376 -3.15 -9.19 19.05
C LEU A 376 -4.13 -9.25 20.24
N MET A 377 -4.65 -10.44 20.57
CA MET A 377 -5.55 -10.62 21.72
C MET A 377 -4.83 -10.56 23.07
N LEU A 378 -3.58 -11.02 23.14
CA LEU A 378 -2.76 -11.02 24.37
C LEU A 378 -2.11 -9.66 24.67
N GLY A 379 -2.26 -8.67 23.79
CA GLY A 379 -1.62 -7.36 23.95
C GLY A 379 -0.10 -7.42 23.80
N GLY A 380 0.40 -8.39 23.02
CA GLY A 380 1.83 -8.57 22.76
C GLY A 380 2.51 -7.31 22.20
N PRO A 381 3.83 -7.16 22.40
CA PRO A 381 4.57 -5.99 21.97
C PRO A 381 4.54 -5.92 20.43
N THR A 382 3.98 -4.83 19.91
CA THR A 382 4.07 -4.46 18.49
C THR A 382 5.39 -3.80 18.17
#